data_AF-A0ABD5B381-F1
#
_entry.id   AF-A0ABD5B381-F1
#
_cell.length_a   1.000
_cell.length_b   1.000
_cell.length_c   1.000
_cell.angle_alpha   90.00
_cell.angle_beta   90.00
_cell.angle_gamma   90.00
#
_symmetry.space_group_name_H-M   'P 1'
#
loop_
_entity.id
_entity.type
_entity.pdbx_description
1 polymer ?
#
loop_
_entity_poly.entity_id
_entity_poly.type
_entity_poly.pdbx_seq_one_letter_code
_entity_poly.pdbx_strand_id
1 'polypeptide(L)'
;MKYLSLILSSIFVISCSTSINPYKDSRVIILGTIHYGAENINAKSVYTILSDFKPDIILLEAESSIFEKENVLKTDFDGINNNEFQATLKYQKENPGVQIKPAELEGRNNYRKELGIYSEAGFVFNKLEELDKKGEIKLSDQEKKNLSKLNSYWDAVESIAKQDLKTVNSKQSDAIVDSLMKYQYNRTRDIVNNHNEFTKFRLLSSKNKKDTITYKEYFNNWSNFEGNIRNEGIAKNVIKYYKENPGKKIILLTGFKHRFFIKKYLENQNIKTVEFYQ
;
A
#
# COMPACT_ATOMS: atom_id res chain seq x y z
N MET A 1 71.13 -38.60 18.35
CA MET A 1 69.65 -38.54 18.21
C MET A 1 69.04 -38.14 19.54
N LYS A 2 68.49 -36.93 19.65
CA LYS A 2 67.47 -36.56 20.66
C LYS A 2 66.72 -35.35 20.10
N TYR A 3 65.51 -35.62 19.62
CA TYR A 3 64.60 -34.66 19.01
C TYR A 3 64.03 -33.74 20.09
N LEU A 4 64.17 -32.43 19.90
CA LEU A 4 63.52 -31.41 20.71
C LEU A 4 62.12 -31.18 20.10
N SER A 5 61.09 -31.66 20.78
CA SER A 5 59.69 -31.44 20.39
C SER A 5 59.27 -30.04 20.80
N LEU A 6 58.94 -29.20 19.82
CA LEU A 6 58.32 -27.90 20.01
C LEU A 6 56.80 -28.12 20.17
N ILE A 7 56.25 -27.86 21.35
CA ILE A 7 54.80 -27.86 21.58
C ILE A 7 54.27 -26.49 21.16
N LEU A 8 53.65 -26.43 19.98
CA LEU A 8 52.88 -25.29 19.50
C LEU A 8 51.51 -25.32 20.18
N SER A 9 51.29 -24.47 21.19
CA SER A 9 49.98 -24.28 21.81
C SER A 9 49.10 -23.42 20.91
N SER A 10 48.24 -24.06 20.12
CA SER A 10 47.20 -23.42 19.32
C SER A 10 46.10 -22.87 20.23
N ILE A 11 46.14 -21.57 20.54
CA ILE A 11 45.04 -20.88 21.21
C ILE A 11 43.92 -20.69 20.16
N PHE A 12 42.94 -21.58 20.16
CA PHE A 12 41.68 -21.39 19.44
C PHE A 12 40.85 -20.36 20.18
N VAL A 13 40.92 -19.10 19.76
CA VAL A 13 39.95 -18.08 20.17
C VAL A 13 38.66 -18.39 19.43
N ILE A 14 37.75 -19.12 20.08
CA ILE A 14 36.37 -19.26 19.63
C ILE A 14 35.72 -17.89 19.84
N SER A 15 35.86 -17.01 18.86
CA SER A 15 35.06 -15.79 18.78
C SER A 15 33.60 -16.22 18.57
N CYS A 16 32.89 -16.35 19.68
CA CYS A 16 31.44 -16.47 19.70
C CYS A 16 30.89 -15.12 19.23
N SER A 17 30.82 -14.90 17.92
CA SER A 17 30.09 -13.79 17.34
C SER A 17 28.61 -14.06 17.58
N THR A 18 28.10 -13.65 18.74
CA THR A 18 26.67 -13.46 18.89
C THR A 18 26.28 -12.44 17.83
N SER A 19 25.63 -12.90 16.76
CA SER A 19 25.07 -12.01 15.74
C SER A 19 23.99 -11.18 16.43
N ILE A 20 24.37 -9.99 16.87
CA ILE A 20 23.43 -9.00 17.40
C ILE A 20 22.51 -8.68 16.22
N ASN A 21 21.25 -9.13 16.29
CA ASN A 21 20.26 -8.75 15.30
C ASN A 21 20.05 -7.23 15.39
N PRO A 22 20.50 -6.43 14.41
CA PRO A 22 20.44 -4.98 14.49
C PRO A 22 18.99 -4.47 14.47
N TYR A 23 18.02 -5.33 14.16
CA TYR A 23 16.60 -5.01 14.09
C TYR A 23 15.80 -5.41 15.33
N LYS A 24 16.45 -5.91 16.41
CA LYS A 24 15.76 -6.37 17.63
C LYS A 24 14.80 -5.32 18.20
N ASP A 25 15.19 -4.05 18.11
CA ASP A 25 14.42 -2.93 18.65
C ASP A 25 13.62 -2.16 17.57
N SER A 26 13.78 -2.53 16.29
CA SER A 26 13.03 -1.92 15.20
C SER A 26 11.54 -2.23 15.33
N ARG A 27 10.69 -1.21 15.15
CA ARG A 27 9.23 -1.37 15.15
C ARG A 27 8.67 -0.73 13.90
N VAL A 28 7.87 -1.48 13.13
CA VAL A 28 7.17 -0.97 11.94
C VAL A 28 5.67 -1.07 12.18
N ILE A 29 4.98 0.06 12.12
CA ILE A 29 3.52 0.12 12.12
C ILE A 29 3.04 0.51 10.72
N ILE A 30 2.06 -0.22 10.20
CA ILE A 30 1.30 0.19 9.02
C ILE A 30 -0.05 0.70 9.50
N LEU A 31 -0.23 2.02 9.50
CA LEU A 31 -1.46 2.66 9.93
C LEU A 31 -2.31 3.01 8.69
N GLY A 32 -3.42 2.30 8.56
CA GLY A 32 -4.47 2.58 7.61
C GLY A 32 -5.26 3.83 8.02
N THR A 33 -5.44 4.74 7.08
CA THR A 33 -6.13 6.02 7.25
C THR A 33 -7.16 6.23 6.15
N ILE A 34 -7.92 7.32 6.27
CA ILE A 34 -8.80 7.86 5.23
C ILE A 34 -8.28 9.25 4.90
N HIS A 35 -8.01 9.52 3.62
CA HIS A 35 -7.40 10.79 3.19
C HIS A 35 -8.27 12.01 3.50
N TYR A 36 -9.59 11.92 3.22
CA TYR A 36 -10.57 12.99 3.41
C TYR A 36 -11.95 12.45 3.81
N GLY A 37 -12.80 13.32 4.39
CA GLY A 37 -14.25 13.11 4.44
C GLY A 37 -14.77 12.06 5.42
N ALA A 38 -13.96 11.59 6.37
CA ALA A 38 -14.42 10.74 7.45
C ALA A 38 -14.65 11.55 8.73
N GLU A 39 -15.84 11.42 9.32
CA GLU A 39 -16.21 12.09 10.58
C GLU A 39 -15.30 11.65 11.73
N ASN A 40 -15.04 10.35 11.81
CA ASN A 40 -14.33 9.69 12.91
C ASN A 40 -12.83 9.48 12.66
N ILE A 41 -12.34 9.77 11.45
CA ILE A 41 -10.92 9.66 11.07
C ILE A 41 -10.47 10.99 10.46
N ASN A 42 -9.70 11.73 11.24
CA ASN A 42 -9.23 13.07 10.90
C ASN A 42 -7.77 13.31 11.32
N ALA A 43 -7.17 14.42 10.91
CA ALA A 43 -5.80 14.79 11.25
C ALA A 43 -5.50 14.75 12.76
N LYS A 44 -6.46 15.13 13.61
CA LYS A 44 -6.30 15.07 15.08
C LYS A 44 -6.17 13.62 15.56
N SER A 45 -7.04 12.73 15.07
CA SER A 45 -6.99 11.31 15.42
C SER A 45 -5.66 10.66 15.00
N VAL A 46 -5.16 10.95 13.81
CA VAL A 46 -3.86 10.44 13.32
C VAL A 46 -2.71 11.01 14.16
N TYR A 47 -2.75 12.31 14.47
CA TYR A 47 -1.75 12.95 15.33
C TYR A 47 -1.68 12.32 16.72
N THR A 48 -2.80 11.94 17.33
CA THR A 48 -2.80 11.23 18.62
C THR A 48 -1.99 9.94 18.54
N ILE A 49 -2.15 9.17 17.46
CA ILE A 49 -1.35 7.94 17.23
C ILE A 49 0.14 8.26 17.12
N LEU A 50 0.50 9.31 16.37
CA LEU A 50 1.89 9.74 16.24
C LEU A 50 2.49 10.13 17.60
N SER A 51 1.77 10.91 18.40
CA SER A 51 2.19 11.34 19.74
C SER A 51 2.35 10.19 20.74
N ASP A 52 1.50 9.17 20.64
CA ASP A 52 1.57 7.99 21.51
C ASP A 52 2.72 7.05 21.09
N PHE A 53 2.84 6.76 19.79
CA PHE A 53 3.85 5.85 19.26
C PHE A 53 5.27 6.43 19.33
N LYS A 54 5.37 7.75 19.12
CA LYS A 54 6.63 8.52 19.03
C LYS A 54 7.58 7.94 17.97
N PRO A 55 7.20 7.96 16.68
CA PRO A 55 8.06 7.45 15.62
C PRO A 55 9.34 8.28 15.48
N ASP A 56 10.43 7.61 15.10
CA ASP A 56 11.63 8.26 14.59
C ASP A 56 11.45 8.64 13.11
N ILE A 57 10.69 7.84 12.36
CA ILE A 57 10.47 7.99 10.92
C ILE A 57 8.98 7.85 10.61
N ILE A 58 8.43 8.84 9.93
CA ILE A 58 7.09 8.82 9.34
C ILE A 58 7.24 8.63 7.82
N LEU A 59 6.66 7.55 7.32
CA LEU A 59 6.53 7.27 5.90
C LEU A 59 5.15 7.73 5.43
N LEU A 60 5.11 8.44 4.31
CA LEU A 60 3.87 8.94 3.70
C LEU A 60 3.65 8.25 2.36
N GLU A 61 2.41 7.84 2.07
CA GLU A 61 1.97 7.39 0.73
C GLU A 61 1.99 8.55 -0.29
N ALA A 62 3.19 9.05 -0.57
CA ALA A 62 3.46 10.13 -1.49
C ALA A 62 4.83 9.96 -2.17
N GLU A 63 4.94 10.51 -3.38
CA GLU A 63 6.16 10.49 -4.19
C GLU A 63 7.20 11.48 -3.64
N SER A 64 8.49 11.27 -3.93
CA SER A 64 9.54 12.18 -3.45
C SER A 64 9.38 13.62 -3.94
N SER A 65 8.69 13.81 -5.07
CA SER A 65 8.44 15.13 -5.66
C SER A 65 7.61 16.09 -4.80
N ILE A 66 6.91 15.60 -3.75
CA ILE A 66 6.18 16.47 -2.83
C ILE A 66 7.06 17.07 -1.72
N PHE A 67 8.33 16.68 -1.67
CA PHE A 67 9.31 17.23 -0.73
C PHE A 67 10.08 18.37 -1.40
N GLU A 68 10.28 19.46 -0.68
CA GLU A 68 11.13 20.57 -1.13
C GLU A 68 12.62 20.20 -0.94
N LYS A 69 12.91 19.53 0.17
CA LYS A 69 14.19 18.94 0.52
C LYS A 69 13.98 17.79 1.50
N GLU A 70 15.05 17.12 1.90
CA GLU A 70 14.96 16.00 2.83
C GLU A 70 14.20 16.37 4.12
N ASN A 71 13.20 15.55 4.48
CA ASN A 71 12.31 15.73 5.63
C ASN A 71 11.42 16.99 5.61
N VAL A 72 11.37 17.75 4.51
CA VAL A 72 10.55 18.97 4.41
C VAL A 72 9.56 18.85 3.25
N LEU A 73 8.28 18.80 3.59
CA LEU A 73 7.18 18.82 2.63
C LEU A 73 7.04 20.20 1.98
N LYS A 74 6.65 20.25 0.72
CA LYS A 74 6.20 21.48 0.06
C LYS A 74 4.96 22.03 0.77
N THR A 75 4.73 23.32 0.64
CA THR A 75 3.60 24.02 1.30
C THR A 75 2.34 24.13 0.43
N ASP A 76 2.43 23.76 -0.85
CA ASP A 76 1.41 24.08 -1.88
C ASP A 76 1.08 22.91 -2.83
N PHE A 77 1.28 21.67 -2.40
CA PHE A 77 0.95 20.49 -3.22
C PHE A 77 -0.50 20.02 -3.05
N ASP A 78 -1.03 19.41 -4.12
CA ASP A 78 -2.37 18.79 -4.08
C ASP A 78 -2.43 17.65 -3.06
N GLY A 79 -3.42 17.69 -2.18
CA GLY A 79 -3.56 16.75 -1.07
C GLY A 79 -2.89 17.17 0.24
N ILE A 80 -2.24 18.35 0.34
CA ILE A 80 -1.64 18.81 1.62
C ILE A 80 -2.65 18.85 2.77
N ASN A 81 -3.93 19.06 2.48
CA ASN A 81 -5.01 19.09 3.46
C ASN A 81 -5.48 17.69 3.91
N ASN A 82 -4.91 16.60 3.36
CA ASN A 82 -5.27 15.25 3.79
C ASN A 82 -4.83 15.03 5.24
N ASN A 83 -5.57 14.15 5.92
CA ASN A 83 -5.41 13.86 7.33
C ASN A 83 -3.97 13.48 7.72
N GLU A 84 -3.29 12.70 6.89
CA GLU A 84 -1.94 12.19 7.12
C GLU A 84 -0.90 13.31 7.09
N PHE A 85 -0.98 14.21 6.12
CA PHE A 85 -0.03 15.33 6.00
C PHE A 85 -0.24 16.35 7.10
N GLN A 86 -1.49 16.72 7.39
CA GLN A 86 -1.79 17.68 8.45
C GLN A 86 -1.35 17.15 9.84
N ALA A 87 -1.58 15.86 10.11
CA ALA A 87 -1.10 15.22 11.34
C ALA A 87 0.43 15.19 11.42
N THR A 88 1.08 14.86 10.30
CA THR A 88 2.55 14.78 10.21
C THR A 88 3.21 16.14 10.39
N LEU A 89 2.72 17.18 9.71
CA LEU A 89 3.21 18.55 9.85
C LEU A 89 3.07 19.05 11.29
N LYS A 90 1.92 18.77 11.93
CA LYS A 90 1.72 19.10 13.34
C LYS A 90 2.71 18.35 14.24
N TYR A 91 2.85 17.04 14.08
CA TYR A 91 3.77 16.22 14.89
C TYR A 91 5.23 16.65 14.72
N GLN A 92 5.68 16.92 13.49
CA GLN A 92 7.04 17.37 13.20
C GLN A 92 7.35 18.74 13.84
N LYS A 93 6.38 19.67 13.86
CA LYS A 93 6.56 20.96 14.53
C LYS A 93 6.92 20.81 16.02
N GLU A 94 6.33 19.81 16.68
CA GLU A 94 6.56 19.51 18.10
C GLU A 94 7.75 18.56 18.32
N ASN A 95 8.13 17.81 17.29
CA ASN A 95 9.20 16.81 17.31
C ASN A 95 10.13 17.01 16.12
N PRO A 96 10.94 18.10 16.08
CA PRO A 96 11.72 18.47 14.90
C PRO A 96 12.78 17.43 14.49
N GLY A 97 13.09 16.48 15.36
CA GLY A 97 14.00 15.36 15.06
C GLY A 97 13.35 14.20 14.29
N VAL A 98 12.03 14.18 14.09
CA VAL A 98 11.38 13.14 13.29
C VAL A 98 11.75 13.27 11.82
N GLN A 99 12.04 12.15 11.18
CA GLN A 99 12.24 12.11 9.74
C GLN A 99 10.91 11.87 9.03
N ILE A 100 10.70 12.58 7.92
CA ILE A 100 9.54 12.37 7.04
C ILE A 100 10.08 11.90 5.70
N LYS A 101 9.58 10.75 5.22
CA LYS A 101 10.06 10.13 3.99
C LYS A 101 8.91 9.74 3.06
N PRO A 102 9.12 9.77 1.73
CA PRO A 102 8.17 9.24 0.77
C PRO A 102 8.10 7.71 0.86
N ALA A 103 6.94 7.14 0.56
CA ALA A 103 6.76 5.71 0.44
C ALA A 103 5.88 5.30 -0.73
N GLU A 104 5.43 6.20 -1.59
CA GLU A 104 4.73 5.83 -2.84
C GLU A 104 5.69 5.23 -3.89
N LEU A 105 5.14 4.48 -4.85
CA LEU A 105 5.86 4.12 -6.06
C LEU A 105 6.28 5.38 -6.83
N GLU A 106 7.59 5.65 -6.91
CA GLU A 106 8.11 6.82 -7.62
C GLU A 106 7.76 6.77 -9.12
N GLY A 107 7.30 7.89 -9.67
CA GLY A 107 6.82 7.99 -11.04
C GLY A 107 5.47 7.29 -11.25
N ARG A 108 4.66 7.06 -10.20
CA ARG A 108 3.36 6.35 -10.29
C ARG A 108 2.50 6.85 -11.44
N ASN A 109 2.39 8.17 -11.59
CA ASN A 109 1.58 8.76 -12.65
C ASN A 109 2.19 8.55 -14.05
N ASN A 110 3.53 8.47 -14.15
CA ASN A 110 4.20 8.11 -15.40
C ASN A 110 3.96 6.64 -15.76
N TYR A 111 4.00 5.72 -14.79
CA TYR A 111 3.62 4.32 -15.02
C TYR A 111 2.20 4.20 -15.58
N ARG A 112 1.22 4.89 -14.97
CA ARG A 112 -0.16 4.93 -15.48
C ARG A 112 -0.20 5.42 -16.92
N LYS A 113 0.52 6.50 -17.22
CA LYS A 113 0.64 7.07 -18.57
C LYS A 113 1.23 6.06 -19.57
N GLU A 114 2.33 5.40 -19.23
CA GLU A 114 3.00 4.42 -20.10
C GLU A 114 2.13 3.20 -20.42
N LEU A 115 1.32 2.79 -19.43
CA LEU A 115 0.33 1.71 -19.54
C LEU A 115 -0.96 2.15 -20.25
N GLY A 116 -1.12 3.44 -20.56
CA GLY A 116 -2.33 3.98 -21.18
C GLY A 116 -3.56 4.03 -20.27
N ILE A 117 -3.36 3.94 -18.95
CA ILE A 117 -4.44 3.93 -17.94
C ILE A 117 -4.52 5.24 -17.16
N TYR A 118 -5.69 5.50 -16.56
CA TYR A 118 -5.90 6.52 -15.52
C TYR A 118 -5.92 5.87 -14.13
N SER A 119 -6.16 6.67 -13.09
CA SER A 119 -6.26 6.16 -11.70
C SER A 119 -7.49 5.30 -11.45
N GLU A 120 -8.54 5.42 -12.27
CA GLU A 120 -9.83 4.78 -12.04
C GLU A 120 -10.27 3.88 -13.20
N ALA A 121 -11.10 2.89 -12.91
CA ALA A 121 -11.68 1.99 -13.90
C ALA A 121 -13.21 1.84 -13.74
N GLY A 122 -13.88 2.79 -13.06
CA GLY A 122 -15.33 2.74 -12.79
C GLY A 122 -16.19 2.49 -14.04
N PHE A 123 -15.77 3.05 -15.18
CA PHE A 123 -16.45 2.85 -16.46
C PHE A 123 -16.47 1.39 -16.94
N VAL A 124 -15.48 0.56 -16.58
CA VAL A 124 -15.48 -0.87 -16.92
C VAL A 124 -16.51 -1.62 -16.09
N PHE A 125 -16.59 -1.33 -14.78
CA PHE A 125 -17.60 -1.92 -13.90
C PHE A 125 -19.02 -1.52 -14.32
N ASN A 126 -19.24 -0.24 -14.62
CA ASN A 126 -20.53 0.25 -15.10
C ASN A 126 -20.93 -0.42 -16.43
N LYS A 127 -19.96 -0.60 -17.34
CA LYS A 127 -20.22 -1.27 -18.62
C LYS A 127 -20.53 -2.75 -18.42
N LEU A 128 -19.85 -3.44 -17.51
CA LEU A 128 -20.15 -4.82 -17.17
C LEU A 128 -21.59 -4.99 -16.66
N GLU A 129 -21.99 -4.14 -15.73
CA GLU A 129 -23.36 -4.16 -15.19
C GLU A 129 -24.41 -3.84 -16.26
N GLU A 130 -24.13 -2.85 -17.12
CA GLU A 130 -25.02 -2.49 -18.24
C GLU A 130 -25.24 -3.68 -19.19
N LEU A 131 -24.17 -4.34 -19.61
CA LEU A 131 -24.24 -5.46 -20.55
C LEU A 131 -24.99 -6.66 -19.95
N ASP A 132 -24.75 -6.97 -18.67
CA ASP A 132 -25.45 -8.07 -17.97
C ASP A 132 -26.96 -7.76 -17.87
N LYS A 133 -27.32 -6.53 -17.49
CA LYS A 133 -28.73 -6.10 -17.40
C LYS A 133 -29.47 -6.15 -18.74
N LYS A 134 -28.77 -5.86 -19.85
CA LYS A 134 -29.35 -5.93 -21.21
C LYS A 134 -29.34 -7.34 -21.82
N GLY A 135 -28.70 -8.32 -21.15
CA GLY A 135 -28.48 -9.65 -21.71
C GLY A 135 -27.52 -9.67 -22.91
N GLU A 136 -26.70 -8.63 -23.08
CA GLU A 136 -25.71 -8.52 -24.15
C GLU A 136 -24.42 -9.30 -23.84
N ILE A 137 -24.22 -9.69 -22.59
CA ILE A 137 -23.27 -10.71 -22.15
C ILE A 137 -24.00 -11.81 -21.40
N LYS A 138 -23.52 -13.05 -21.53
CA LYS A 138 -24.05 -14.20 -20.79
C LYS A 138 -23.07 -14.58 -19.69
N LEU A 139 -23.20 -13.96 -18.53
CA LEU A 139 -22.41 -14.33 -17.36
C LEU A 139 -22.77 -15.75 -16.89
N SER A 140 -21.74 -16.55 -16.61
CA SER A 140 -21.92 -17.83 -15.91
C SER A 140 -22.36 -17.61 -14.46
N ASP A 141 -22.92 -18.64 -13.84
CA ASP A 141 -23.37 -18.57 -12.44
C ASP A 141 -22.22 -18.22 -11.48
N GLN A 142 -21.00 -18.70 -11.78
CA GLN A 142 -19.81 -18.40 -10.99
C GLN A 142 -19.38 -16.93 -11.15
N GLU A 143 -19.51 -16.35 -12.34
CA GLU A 143 -19.21 -14.93 -12.59
C GLU A 143 -20.24 -14.03 -11.88
N LYS A 144 -21.53 -14.35 -11.97
CA LYS A 144 -22.59 -13.65 -11.21
C LYS A 144 -22.33 -13.70 -9.70
N LYS A 145 -21.94 -14.86 -9.19
CA LYS A 145 -21.56 -15.03 -7.78
C LYS A 145 -20.33 -14.18 -7.42
N ASN A 146 -19.35 -14.06 -8.31
CA ASN A 146 -18.18 -13.22 -8.09
C ASN A 146 -18.56 -11.74 -8.04
N LEU A 147 -19.46 -11.26 -8.90
CA LEU A 147 -19.94 -9.87 -8.88
C LEU A 147 -20.78 -9.56 -7.66
N SER A 148 -21.67 -10.48 -7.25
CA SER A 148 -22.41 -10.32 -6.00
C SER A 148 -21.47 -10.19 -4.79
N LYS A 149 -20.42 -11.01 -4.73
CA LYS A 149 -19.40 -10.89 -3.68
C LYS A 149 -18.61 -9.58 -3.74
N LEU A 150 -18.24 -9.13 -4.95
CA LEU A 150 -17.59 -7.83 -5.12
C LEU A 150 -18.43 -6.72 -4.47
N ASN A 151 -19.73 -6.66 -4.80
CA ASN A 151 -20.64 -5.65 -4.27
C ASN A 151 -20.74 -5.75 -2.74
N SER A 152 -20.94 -6.95 -2.19
CA SER A 152 -21.02 -7.12 -0.73
C SER A 152 -19.74 -6.69 -0.01
N TYR A 153 -18.56 -6.99 -0.56
CA TYR A 153 -17.30 -6.52 0.04
C TYR A 153 -17.09 -5.02 -0.15
N TRP A 154 -17.57 -4.45 -1.26
CA TRP A 154 -17.53 -3.01 -1.49
C TRP A 154 -18.36 -2.28 -0.42
N ASP A 155 -19.61 -2.70 -0.21
CA ASP A 155 -20.51 -2.16 0.82
C ASP A 155 -19.90 -2.28 2.22
N ALA A 156 -19.30 -3.43 2.53
CA ALA A 156 -18.62 -3.64 3.81
C ALA A 156 -17.45 -2.67 4.01
N VAL A 157 -16.64 -2.46 2.98
CA VAL A 157 -15.50 -1.52 3.02
C VAL A 157 -15.96 -0.07 3.14
N GLU A 158 -17.05 0.31 2.48
CA GLU A 158 -17.66 1.64 2.67
C GLU A 158 -18.21 1.84 4.08
N SER A 159 -18.81 0.80 4.67
CA SER A 159 -19.25 0.82 6.06
C SER A 159 -18.06 0.95 7.03
N ILE A 160 -16.96 0.23 6.78
CA ILE A 160 -15.72 0.33 7.56
C ILE A 160 -15.12 1.74 7.49
N ALA A 161 -15.10 2.35 6.30
CA ALA A 161 -14.51 3.68 6.10
C ALA A 161 -15.21 4.81 6.90
N LYS A 162 -16.45 4.59 7.36
CA LYS A 162 -17.22 5.53 8.18
C LYS A 162 -16.97 5.37 9.69
N GLN A 163 -16.26 4.31 10.09
CA GLN A 163 -15.96 4.00 11.49
C GLN A 163 -14.66 4.68 11.94
N ASP A 164 -14.07 4.22 13.05
CA ASP A 164 -12.90 4.82 13.69
C ASP A 164 -11.55 4.21 13.22
N LEU A 165 -10.44 4.84 13.62
CA LEU A 165 -9.10 4.35 13.31
C LEU A 165 -8.85 2.94 13.84
N LYS A 166 -9.44 2.56 15.00
CA LYS A 166 -9.29 1.22 15.56
C LYS A 166 -9.90 0.16 14.64
N THR A 167 -11.07 0.47 14.08
CA THR A 167 -11.82 -0.43 13.21
C THR A 167 -11.12 -0.60 11.86
N VAL A 168 -10.75 0.49 11.18
CA VAL A 168 -10.06 0.39 9.87
C VAL A 168 -8.70 -0.31 10.00
N ASN A 169 -8.08 -0.28 11.18
CA ASN A 169 -6.83 -0.97 11.49
C ASN A 169 -7.02 -2.36 12.14
N SER A 170 -8.21 -2.94 12.11
CA SER A 170 -8.45 -4.28 12.65
C SER A 170 -8.05 -5.39 11.69
N LYS A 171 -7.80 -6.61 12.22
CA LYS A 171 -7.55 -7.81 11.40
C LYS A 171 -8.77 -8.18 10.54
N GLN A 172 -9.96 -7.91 11.05
CA GLN A 172 -11.23 -8.13 10.37
C GLN A 172 -11.35 -7.23 9.13
N SER A 173 -11.04 -5.94 9.28
CA SER A 173 -11.00 -5.00 8.16
C SER A 173 -9.96 -5.39 7.12
N ASP A 174 -8.76 -5.78 7.54
CA ASP A 174 -7.72 -6.29 6.61
C ASP A 174 -8.23 -7.48 5.78
N ALA A 175 -8.91 -8.45 6.40
CA ALA A 175 -9.44 -9.63 5.71
C ALA A 175 -10.59 -9.30 4.73
N ILE A 176 -11.43 -8.31 5.07
CA ILE A 176 -12.49 -7.81 4.19
C ILE A 176 -11.88 -7.08 2.99
N VAL A 177 -10.86 -6.24 3.21
CA VAL A 177 -10.15 -5.56 2.13
C VAL A 177 -9.41 -6.55 1.24
N ASP A 178 -8.70 -7.55 1.78
CA ASP A 178 -8.06 -8.60 0.97
C ASP A 178 -9.07 -9.29 0.05
N SER A 179 -10.24 -9.61 0.62
CA SER A 179 -11.35 -10.18 -0.16
C SER A 179 -11.83 -9.22 -1.24
N LEU A 180 -12.09 -7.96 -0.92
CA LEU A 180 -12.48 -6.94 -1.90
C LEU A 180 -11.50 -6.89 -3.07
N MET A 181 -10.20 -6.78 -2.78
CA MET A 181 -9.14 -6.62 -3.77
C MET A 181 -9.04 -7.85 -4.68
N LYS A 182 -9.23 -9.05 -4.13
CA LYS A 182 -9.33 -10.30 -4.91
C LYS A 182 -10.48 -10.25 -5.92
N TYR A 183 -11.67 -9.80 -5.52
CA TYR A 183 -12.81 -9.75 -6.44
C TYR A 183 -12.69 -8.59 -7.45
N GLN A 184 -12.24 -7.43 -6.99
CA GLN A 184 -12.11 -6.21 -7.79
C GLN A 184 -11.04 -6.38 -8.87
N TYR A 185 -9.84 -6.84 -8.53
CA TYR A 185 -8.73 -6.88 -9.47
C TYR A 185 -8.56 -8.22 -10.18
N ASN A 186 -8.84 -9.35 -9.51
CA ASN A 186 -8.63 -10.66 -10.13
C ASN A 186 -9.91 -11.21 -10.75
N ARG A 187 -11.00 -11.35 -9.96
CA ARG A 187 -12.23 -11.98 -10.48
C ARG A 187 -12.93 -11.16 -11.54
N THR A 188 -12.97 -9.84 -11.37
CA THR A 188 -13.53 -8.96 -12.40
C THR A 188 -12.68 -8.98 -13.66
N ARG A 189 -11.35 -9.09 -13.53
CA ARG A 189 -10.45 -9.20 -14.68
C ARG A 189 -10.67 -10.50 -15.43
N ASP A 190 -10.87 -11.60 -14.71
CA ASP A 190 -11.22 -12.89 -15.31
C ASP A 190 -12.52 -12.75 -16.14
N ILE A 191 -13.56 -12.11 -15.61
CA ILE A 191 -14.81 -11.81 -16.35
C ILE A 191 -14.51 -10.98 -17.59
N VAL A 192 -13.86 -9.82 -17.45
CA VAL A 192 -13.54 -8.95 -18.58
C VAL A 192 -12.72 -9.69 -19.66
N ASN A 193 -11.89 -10.64 -19.26
CA ASN A 193 -11.11 -11.45 -20.20
C ASN A 193 -11.91 -12.58 -20.88
N ASN A 194 -12.93 -13.12 -20.23
CA ASN A 194 -13.78 -14.16 -20.80
C ASN A 194 -14.79 -13.64 -21.83
N HIS A 195 -15.09 -12.33 -21.80
CA HIS A 195 -16.15 -11.72 -22.63
C HIS A 195 -15.54 -10.82 -23.71
N ASN A 196 -15.79 -11.12 -24.99
CA ASN A 196 -15.19 -10.43 -26.14
C ASN A 196 -15.79 -9.04 -26.38
N GLU A 197 -16.95 -8.75 -25.82
CA GLU A 197 -17.65 -7.48 -25.86
C GLU A 197 -16.74 -6.34 -25.38
N PHE A 198 -15.89 -6.59 -24.38
CA PHE A 198 -14.93 -5.61 -23.85
C PHE A 198 -13.81 -5.21 -24.82
N THR A 199 -13.66 -5.89 -25.95
CA THR A 199 -12.74 -5.47 -27.03
C THR A 199 -13.34 -4.39 -27.92
N LYS A 200 -14.67 -4.26 -27.94
CA LYS A 200 -15.41 -3.30 -28.78
C LYS A 200 -15.44 -1.91 -28.18
N PHE A 201 -15.43 -1.80 -26.85
CA PHE A 201 -15.43 -0.52 -26.14
C PHE A 201 -14.01 0.03 -26.03
N ARG A 202 -13.85 1.30 -26.38
CA ARG A 202 -12.56 1.99 -26.40
C ARG A 202 -12.67 3.34 -25.69
N LEU A 203 -11.57 3.78 -25.11
CA LEU A 203 -11.39 5.15 -24.62
C LEU A 203 -10.06 5.73 -25.13
N LEU A 204 -9.90 7.04 -25.00
CA LEU A 204 -8.61 7.68 -25.21
C LEU A 204 -7.60 7.17 -24.19
N SER A 205 -6.42 6.79 -24.67
CA SER A 205 -5.31 6.35 -23.83
C SER A 205 -4.67 7.54 -23.12
N SER A 206 -4.25 7.33 -21.86
CA SER A 206 -3.48 8.35 -21.14
C SER A 206 -2.07 8.53 -21.73
N LYS A 207 -1.55 7.54 -22.46
CA LYS A 207 -0.21 7.55 -23.08
C LYS A 207 -0.06 8.65 -24.12
N ASN A 208 -1.06 8.75 -24.99
CA ASN A 208 -1.15 9.69 -26.10
C ASN A 208 -2.61 9.95 -26.42
N LYS A 209 -3.01 11.22 -26.49
CA LYS A 209 -4.41 11.64 -26.71
C LYS A 209 -4.99 11.27 -28.08
N LYS A 210 -4.17 10.75 -29.00
CA LYS A 210 -4.61 10.23 -30.31
C LYS A 210 -4.80 8.71 -30.33
N ASP A 211 -4.22 8.01 -29.36
CA ASP A 211 -4.29 6.55 -29.28
C ASP A 211 -5.51 6.15 -28.45
N THR A 212 -6.10 5.00 -28.79
CA THR A 212 -7.21 4.43 -28.03
C THR A 212 -6.83 3.08 -27.47
N ILE A 213 -7.41 2.73 -26.32
CA ILE A 213 -7.22 1.45 -25.64
C ILE A 213 -8.59 0.79 -25.44
N THR A 214 -8.64 -0.54 -25.60
CA THR A 214 -9.90 -1.28 -25.34
C THR A 214 -10.19 -1.36 -23.84
N TYR A 215 -11.45 -1.54 -23.45
CA TYR A 215 -11.79 -1.73 -22.03
C TYR A 215 -11.11 -2.98 -21.46
N LYS A 216 -10.99 -4.05 -22.27
CA LYS A 216 -10.28 -5.28 -21.87
C LYS A 216 -8.81 -5.03 -21.58
N GLU A 217 -8.11 -4.38 -22.51
CA GLU A 217 -6.69 -4.04 -22.34
C GLU A 217 -6.47 -3.05 -21.19
N TYR A 218 -7.30 -2.02 -21.11
CA TYR A 218 -7.28 -1.04 -20.02
C TYR A 218 -7.43 -1.72 -18.67
N PHE A 219 -8.44 -2.58 -18.51
CA PHE A 219 -8.71 -3.22 -17.23
C PHE A 219 -7.61 -4.20 -16.83
N ASN A 220 -7.01 -4.91 -17.77
CA ASN A 220 -5.83 -5.76 -17.50
C ASN A 220 -4.65 -4.94 -16.97
N ASN A 221 -4.34 -3.82 -17.63
CA ASN A 221 -3.25 -2.93 -17.21
C ASN A 221 -3.56 -2.30 -15.85
N TRP A 222 -4.77 -1.77 -15.67
CA TRP A 222 -5.21 -1.10 -14.45
C TRP A 222 -5.25 -2.04 -13.25
N SER A 223 -5.86 -3.22 -13.40
CA SER A 223 -5.97 -4.19 -12.31
C SER A 223 -4.61 -4.73 -11.88
N ASN A 224 -3.69 -4.95 -12.81
CA ASN A 224 -2.33 -5.36 -12.47
C ASN A 224 -1.56 -4.23 -11.76
N PHE A 225 -1.69 -2.99 -12.25
CA PHE A 225 -0.95 -1.87 -11.70
C PHE A 225 -1.47 -1.45 -10.31
N GLU A 226 -2.76 -1.12 -10.19
CA GLU A 226 -3.36 -0.67 -8.93
C GLU A 226 -3.49 -1.80 -7.91
N GLY A 227 -3.75 -3.03 -8.39
CA GLY A 227 -3.90 -4.20 -7.52
C GLY A 227 -2.58 -4.77 -7.00
N ASN A 228 -1.49 -4.65 -7.76
CA ASN A 228 -0.21 -5.27 -7.41
C ASN A 228 0.96 -4.29 -7.41
N ILE A 229 1.34 -3.75 -8.58
CA ILE A 229 2.61 -3.04 -8.77
C ILE A 229 2.75 -1.84 -7.84
N ARG A 230 1.69 -1.03 -7.71
CA ARG A 230 1.68 0.13 -6.82
C ARG A 230 1.84 -0.28 -5.35
N ASN A 231 1.06 -1.27 -4.89
CA ASN A 231 1.13 -1.77 -3.52
C ASN A 231 2.51 -2.35 -3.18
N GLU A 232 3.10 -3.08 -4.12
CA GLU A 232 4.44 -3.63 -4.00
C GLU A 232 5.49 -2.52 -3.94
N GLY A 233 5.36 -1.47 -4.76
CA GLY A 233 6.22 -0.29 -4.70
C GLY A 233 6.21 0.34 -3.31
N ILE A 234 5.01 0.51 -2.73
CA ILE A 234 4.88 1.04 -1.37
C ILE A 234 5.56 0.13 -0.36
N ALA A 235 5.28 -1.17 -0.39
CA ALA A 235 5.89 -2.13 0.53
C ALA A 235 7.42 -2.18 0.42
N LYS A 236 7.97 -2.12 -0.80
CA LYS A 236 9.41 -2.06 -1.06
C LYS A 236 10.05 -0.82 -0.44
N ASN A 237 9.41 0.34 -0.51
CA ASN A 237 9.91 1.54 0.15
C ASN A 237 9.90 1.41 1.67
N VAL A 238 8.86 0.81 2.26
CA VAL A 238 8.86 0.52 3.71
C VAL A 238 10.05 -0.38 4.09
N ILE A 239 10.30 -1.43 3.31
CA ILE A 239 11.42 -2.35 3.55
C ILE A 239 12.76 -1.63 3.42
N LYS A 240 12.91 -0.76 2.42
CA LYS A 240 14.10 0.07 2.23
C LYS A 240 14.39 0.88 3.51
N TYR A 241 13.43 1.68 3.97
CA TYR A 241 13.62 2.51 5.16
C TYR A 241 13.81 1.68 6.43
N TYR A 242 13.14 0.53 6.56
CA TYR A 242 13.38 -0.40 7.66
C TYR A 242 14.82 -0.92 7.69
N LYS A 243 15.36 -1.32 6.54
CA LYS A 243 16.72 -1.86 6.44
C LYS A 243 17.79 -0.81 6.66
N GLU A 244 17.57 0.39 6.13
CA GLU A 244 18.47 1.55 6.26
C GLU A 244 18.49 2.14 7.67
N ASN A 245 17.48 1.85 8.51
CA ASN A 245 17.32 2.46 9.83
C ASN A 245 17.10 1.40 10.94
N PRO A 246 18.10 0.54 11.22
CA PRO A 246 18.01 -0.45 12.29
C PRO A 246 17.79 0.21 13.66
N GLY A 247 16.98 -0.42 14.51
CA GLY A 247 16.61 0.07 15.84
C GLY A 247 15.60 1.21 15.88
N LYS A 248 15.12 1.71 14.74
CA LYS A 248 14.17 2.84 14.66
C LYS A 248 12.71 2.42 14.71
N LYS A 249 11.88 3.31 15.25
CA LYS A 249 10.41 3.23 15.18
C LYS A 249 9.92 3.90 13.90
N ILE A 250 9.30 3.13 13.04
CA ILE A 250 8.82 3.55 11.72
C ILE A 250 7.31 3.39 11.69
N ILE A 251 6.60 4.41 11.20
CA ILE A 251 5.17 4.32 10.91
C ILE A 251 4.91 4.71 9.46
N LEU A 252 4.17 3.87 8.73
CA LEU A 252 3.59 4.23 7.43
C LEU A 252 2.17 4.74 7.65
N LEU A 253 1.88 5.93 7.13
CA LEU A 253 0.52 6.47 6.98
C LEU A 253 0.08 6.24 5.52
N THR A 254 -0.98 5.46 5.33
CA THR A 254 -1.45 5.03 4.01
C THR A 254 -2.96 4.80 4.02
N GLY A 255 -3.63 5.00 2.89
CA GLY A 255 -5.05 4.64 2.75
C GLY A 255 -5.29 3.20 3.20
N PHE A 256 -6.29 2.97 4.05
CA PHE A 256 -6.48 1.67 4.71
C PHE A 256 -6.64 0.48 3.76
N LYS A 257 -7.04 0.72 2.50
CA LYS A 257 -7.10 -0.31 1.46
C LYS A 257 -5.73 -0.89 1.10
N HIS A 258 -4.63 -0.15 1.30
CA HIS A 258 -3.26 -0.62 1.02
C HIS A 258 -2.67 -1.46 2.15
N ARG A 259 -3.15 -1.25 3.38
CA ARG A 259 -2.56 -1.77 4.61
C ARG A 259 -2.38 -3.30 4.60
N PHE A 260 -3.42 -4.06 4.29
CA PHE A 260 -3.36 -5.53 4.33
C PHE A 260 -2.27 -6.08 3.39
N PHE A 261 -2.17 -5.51 2.18
CA PHE A 261 -1.21 -5.96 1.17
C PHE A 261 0.21 -5.72 1.66
N ILE A 262 0.48 -4.50 2.14
CA ILE A 262 1.79 -4.10 2.62
C ILE A 262 2.22 -4.99 3.79
N LYS A 263 1.32 -5.22 4.77
CA LYS A 263 1.59 -6.11 5.91
C LYS A 263 1.96 -7.52 5.46
N LYS A 264 1.17 -8.11 4.56
CA LYS A 264 1.43 -9.45 4.00
C LYS A 264 2.75 -9.49 3.23
N TYR A 265 3.07 -8.44 2.47
CA TYR A 265 4.32 -8.34 1.74
C TYR A 265 5.53 -8.29 2.69
N LEU A 266 5.46 -7.48 3.75
CA LEU A 266 6.51 -7.39 4.78
C LEU A 266 6.70 -8.72 5.53
N GLU A 267 5.60 -9.39 5.89
CA GLU A 267 5.64 -10.70 6.55
C GLU A 267 6.34 -11.75 5.69
N ASN A 268 6.06 -11.79 4.39
CA ASN A 268 6.76 -12.66 3.44
C ASN A 268 8.27 -12.37 3.32
N GLN A 269 8.71 -11.19 3.77
CA GLN A 269 10.12 -10.79 3.84
C GLN A 269 10.70 -10.95 5.25
N ASN A 270 10.00 -11.68 6.13
CA ASN A 270 10.35 -11.90 7.54
C ASN A 270 10.42 -10.59 8.37
N ILE A 271 9.71 -9.55 7.95
CA ILE A 271 9.61 -8.28 8.68
C ILE A 271 8.26 -8.26 9.41
N LYS A 272 8.31 -8.39 10.74
CA LYS A 272 7.11 -8.35 11.57
C LYS A 272 6.66 -6.90 11.76
N THR A 273 5.37 -6.66 11.51
CA THR A 273 4.72 -5.39 11.84
C THR A 273 4.15 -5.45 13.26
N VAL A 274 4.09 -4.30 13.92
CA VAL A 274 3.43 -4.12 15.21
C VAL A 274 2.04 -3.54 14.95
N GLU A 275 1.05 -4.05 15.68
CA GLU A 275 -0.31 -3.53 15.65
C GLU A 275 -0.45 -2.43 16.70
N PHE A 276 -0.88 -1.23 16.31
CA PHE A 276 -1.01 -0.12 17.27
C PHE A 276 -2.11 -0.38 18.31
N TYR A 277 -3.21 -1.03 17.92
CA TYR A 277 -4.40 -1.22 18.76
C TYR A 277 -4.47 -2.60 19.45
N GLN A 278 -3.38 -3.37 19.49
CA GLN A 278 -3.34 -4.71 20.12
C GLN A 278 -2.27 -4.78 21.21
#